data_AF-A0A923XX75-F1
#
_entry.id   AF-A0A923XX75-F1
#
_cell.length_a   1.000
_cell.length_b   1.000
_cell.length_c   1.000
_cell.angle_alpha   90.00
_cell.angle_beta   90.00
_cell.angle_gamma   90.00
#
_symmetry.space_group_name_H-M   'P 1'
#
loop_
_entity.id
_entity.type
_entity.pdbx_description
1 polymer ?
#
loop_
_entity_poly.entity_id
_entity_poly.type
_entity_poly.pdbx_seq_one_letter_code
_entity_poly.pdbx_strand_id
1 'polypeptide(L)'
;MTRFRLGPTLITLAAVLYFFVPLYAAFQFSLQMKRGTLSFAAYASVFQDGVFVNAVTFSILASAAAIVFGALLVVPTAYWVRLRLPRLRPVVEFISLLPLIIPSVVLVFGQIRMFGSSSFLPLTTSDWGTNILLVIGYVVLSLPYMFRAVDNGMAAIDIATLTEAAESLGASRARIVFTIIFPNIRAAVVSGAFLTFSICLG
;
A
#
# COMPACT_ATOMS: atom_id res chain seq x y z
N MET A 1 -15.78 -39.24 -14.20
CA MET A 1 -17.07 -38.59 -13.92
C MET A 1 -16.98 -37.86 -12.58
N THR A 2 -16.78 -36.54 -12.61
CA THR A 2 -16.66 -35.69 -11.42
C THR A 2 -18.01 -35.60 -10.72
N ARG A 3 -18.12 -36.15 -9.49
CA ARG A 3 -19.31 -35.97 -8.65
C ARG A 3 -19.44 -34.49 -8.30
N PHE A 4 -20.45 -33.81 -8.85
CA PHE A 4 -20.80 -32.46 -8.46
C PHE A 4 -21.03 -32.41 -6.95
N ARG A 5 -20.17 -31.70 -6.22
CA ARG A 5 -20.34 -31.48 -4.78
C ARG A 5 -21.32 -30.31 -4.59
N LEU A 6 -22.59 -30.65 -4.43
CA LEU A 6 -23.70 -29.67 -4.30
C LEU A 6 -23.51 -28.69 -3.14
N GLY A 7 -23.01 -29.14 -1.98
CA GLY A 7 -22.78 -28.26 -0.83
C GLY A 7 -21.75 -27.14 -1.09
N PRO A 8 -20.50 -27.47 -1.46
CA PRO A 8 -19.48 -26.48 -1.79
C PRO A 8 -19.90 -25.52 -2.91
N THR A 9 -20.57 -26.02 -3.95
CA THR A 9 -21.03 -25.20 -5.07
C THR A 9 -22.08 -24.18 -4.64
N LEU A 10 -23.05 -24.57 -3.79
CA LEU A 10 -24.03 -23.64 -3.23
C LEU A 10 -23.40 -22.56 -2.36
N ILE A 11 -22.42 -22.92 -1.52
CA ILE A 11 -21.69 -21.95 -0.68
C ILE A 11 -20.92 -20.96 -1.54
N THR A 12 -20.20 -21.44 -2.56
CA THR A 12 -19.49 -20.55 -3.50
C THR A 12 -20.46 -19.62 -4.22
N LEU A 13 -21.61 -20.12 -4.67
CA LEU A 13 -22.59 -19.32 -5.38
C LEU A 13 -23.23 -18.26 -4.47
N ALA A 14 -23.53 -18.60 -3.21
CA ALA A 14 -24.00 -17.65 -2.23
C ALA A 14 -22.96 -16.55 -1.95
N ALA A 15 -21.68 -16.91 -1.80
CA ALA A 15 -20.59 -15.94 -1.61
C ALA A 15 -20.44 -15.01 -2.82
N VAL A 16 -20.49 -15.55 -4.04
CA VAL A 16 -20.45 -14.76 -5.28
C VAL A 16 -21.62 -13.77 -5.30
N LEU A 17 -22.86 -14.22 -5.07
CA LEU A 17 -24.02 -13.34 -5.06
C LEU A 17 -23.90 -12.24 -3.99
N TYR A 18 -23.43 -12.58 -2.80
CA TYR A 18 -23.24 -11.62 -1.70
C TYR A 18 -22.30 -10.46 -2.09
N PHE A 19 -21.20 -10.73 -2.80
CA PHE A 19 -20.27 -9.69 -3.25
C PHE A 19 -20.73 -8.99 -4.54
N PHE A 20 -21.29 -9.73 -5.50
CA PHE A 20 -21.64 -9.17 -6.81
C PHE A 20 -22.91 -8.33 -6.80
N VAL A 21 -23.90 -8.65 -5.96
CA VAL A 21 -25.17 -7.91 -5.95
C VAL A 21 -24.97 -6.43 -5.56
N PRO A 22 -24.26 -6.08 -4.47
CA PRO A 22 -23.98 -4.68 -4.15
C PRO A 22 -23.14 -3.97 -5.22
N LEU A 23 -22.15 -4.65 -5.81
CA LEU A 23 -21.31 -4.08 -6.87
C LEU A 23 -22.14 -3.76 -8.12
N TYR A 24 -23.01 -4.68 -8.53
CA TYR A 24 -23.92 -4.46 -9.64
C TYR A 24 -24.94 -3.35 -9.34
N ALA A 25 -25.48 -3.31 -8.13
CA ALA A 25 -26.39 -2.24 -7.70
C ALA A 25 -25.70 -0.87 -7.70
N ALA A 26 -24.45 -0.79 -7.23
CA ALA A 26 -23.64 0.43 -7.26
C ALA A 26 -23.35 0.87 -8.70
N PHE A 27 -23.04 -0.06 -9.60
CA PHE A 27 -22.84 0.22 -11.03
C PHE A 27 -24.12 0.71 -11.72
N GLN A 28 -25.27 0.12 -11.39
CA GLN A 28 -26.55 0.61 -11.90
C GLN A 28 -26.88 2.00 -11.36
N PHE A 29 -26.60 2.24 -10.08
CA PHE A 29 -26.78 3.55 -9.46
C PHE A 29 -25.88 4.62 -10.09
N SER A 30 -24.61 4.31 -10.39
CA SER A 30 -23.68 5.26 -11.00
C SER A 30 -24.08 5.69 -12.43
N LEU A 31 -24.87 4.87 -13.13
CA LEU A 31 -25.43 5.21 -14.45
C LEU A 31 -26.72 6.04 -14.38
N GLN A 32 -27.32 6.20 -13.20
CA GLN A 32 -28.61 6.88 -13.04
C GLN A 32 -28.43 8.30 -12.50
N MET A 33 -27.94 9.22 -13.36
CA MET A 33 -27.91 10.64 -13.00
C MET A 33 -29.33 11.22 -12.80
N LYS A 34 -30.30 10.73 -13.57
CA LYS A 34 -31.73 10.99 -13.39
C LYS A 34 -32.42 9.66 -13.07
N ARG A 35 -33.35 9.68 -12.13
CA ARG A 35 -34.04 8.47 -11.64
C ARG A 35 -34.72 7.74 -12.79
N GLY A 36 -34.40 6.46 -12.97
CA GLY A 36 -35.02 5.61 -14.00
C GLY A 36 -34.43 5.73 -15.40
N THR A 37 -33.42 6.57 -15.63
CA THR A 37 -32.73 6.67 -16.93
C THR A 37 -31.26 6.26 -16.78
N LEU A 38 -30.85 5.22 -17.49
CA LEU A 38 -29.44 4.83 -17.59
C LEU A 38 -28.73 5.72 -18.60
N SER A 39 -27.67 6.38 -18.18
CA SER A 39 -26.87 7.26 -19.03
C SER A 39 -25.45 7.42 -18.49
N PHE A 40 -24.50 7.72 -19.38
CA PHE A 40 -23.13 8.09 -18.98
C PHE A 40 -23.00 9.56 -18.57
N ALA A 41 -24.11 10.28 -18.41
CA ALA A 41 -24.12 11.71 -18.09
C ALA A 41 -23.45 12.02 -16.74
N ALA A 42 -23.62 11.14 -15.75
CA ALA A 42 -22.94 11.27 -14.46
C ALA A 42 -21.41 11.24 -14.63
N TYR A 43 -20.88 10.30 -15.41
CA TYR A 43 -19.44 10.21 -15.68
C TYR A 43 -18.92 11.45 -16.42
N ALA A 44 -19.61 11.89 -17.47
CA ALA A 44 -19.23 13.10 -18.20
C ALA A 44 -19.20 14.35 -17.29
N SER A 45 -20.20 14.49 -16.42
CA SER A 45 -20.27 15.58 -15.44
C SER A 45 -19.11 15.54 -14.43
N VAL A 46 -18.78 14.35 -13.93
CA VAL A 46 -17.74 14.17 -12.90
C VAL A 46 -16.34 14.47 -13.46
N PHE A 47 -16.04 14.09 -14.70
CA PHE A 47 -14.75 14.41 -15.33
C PHE A 47 -14.61 15.88 -15.73
N GLN A 48 -15.71 16.64 -15.78
CA GLN A 48 -15.70 18.09 -15.97
C GLN A 48 -15.58 18.86 -14.64
N ASP A 49 -15.78 18.19 -13.51
CA ASP A 49 -15.62 18.78 -12.19
C ASP A 49 -14.13 18.81 -11.79
N GLY A 50 -13.56 20.02 -11.77
CA GLY A 50 -12.16 20.23 -11.40
C GLY A 50 -11.83 19.77 -9.98
N VAL A 51 -12.78 19.81 -9.04
CA VAL A 51 -12.56 19.33 -7.66
C VAL A 51 -12.36 17.82 -7.66
N PHE A 52 -13.23 17.09 -8.36
CA PHE A 52 -13.11 15.64 -8.47
C PHE A 52 -11.81 15.23 -9.17
N VAL A 53 -11.50 15.85 -10.30
CA VAL A 53 -10.27 15.54 -11.07
C VAL A 53 -9.02 15.81 -10.22
N ASN A 54 -8.98 16.93 -9.49
CA ASN A 54 -7.87 17.24 -8.60
C ASN A 54 -7.76 16.24 -7.44
N ALA A 55 -8.88 15.85 -6.83
CA ALA A 55 -8.88 14.87 -5.73
C ALA A 55 -8.40 13.49 -6.20
N VAL A 56 -8.89 12.98 -7.33
CA VAL A 56 -8.44 11.70 -7.91
C VAL A 56 -6.97 11.75 -8.28
N THR A 57 -6.53 12.83 -8.92
CA THR A 57 -5.13 13.02 -9.30
C THR A 57 -4.24 13.04 -8.06
N PHE A 58 -4.64 13.77 -7.03
CA PHE A 58 -3.93 13.80 -5.77
C PHE A 58 -3.85 12.40 -5.12
N SER A 59 -4.95 11.66 -5.03
CA SER A 59 -4.96 10.32 -4.43
C SER A 59 -4.05 9.35 -5.18
N ILE A 60 -4.01 9.40 -6.52
CA ILE A 60 -3.10 8.59 -7.34
C ILE A 60 -1.64 8.96 -7.06
N LEU A 61 -1.31 10.25 -7.09
CA LEU A 61 0.06 10.73 -6.83
C LEU A 61 0.52 10.44 -5.40
N ALA A 62 -0.35 10.63 -4.42
CA ALA A 62 -0.08 10.35 -3.02
C ALA A 62 0.15 8.84 -2.79
N SER A 63 -0.64 7.98 -3.45
CA SER A 63 -0.45 6.53 -3.42
C SER A 63 0.87 6.12 -4.06
N ALA A 64 1.19 6.69 -5.23
CA ALA A 64 2.47 6.43 -5.90
C ALA A 64 3.67 6.88 -5.04
N ALA A 65 3.58 8.05 -4.41
CA ALA A 65 4.59 8.53 -3.48
C ALA A 65 4.72 7.56 -2.28
N ALA A 66 3.61 7.13 -1.68
CA ALA A 66 3.63 6.17 -0.58
C ALA A 66 4.28 4.83 -0.97
N ILE A 67 4.05 4.34 -2.19
CA ILE A 67 4.72 3.15 -2.72
C ILE A 67 6.23 3.36 -2.82
N VAL A 68 6.67 4.46 -3.42
CA VAL A 68 8.09 4.76 -3.61
C VAL A 68 8.79 4.90 -2.26
N PHE A 69 8.24 5.72 -1.35
CA PHE A 69 8.81 5.90 -0.01
C PHE A 69 8.75 4.63 0.83
N GLY A 70 7.64 3.90 0.77
CA GLY A 70 7.47 2.61 1.44
C GLY A 70 8.50 1.59 0.97
N ALA A 71 8.71 1.45 -0.35
CA ALA A 71 9.72 0.53 -0.89
C ALA A 71 11.15 0.97 -0.52
N LEU A 72 11.47 2.26 -0.62
CA LEU A 72 12.77 2.81 -0.23
C LEU A 72 13.07 2.67 1.26
N LEU A 73 12.05 2.68 2.11
CA LEU A 73 12.18 2.42 3.54
C LEU A 73 12.32 0.92 3.81
N VAL A 74 11.38 0.12 3.30
CA VAL A 74 11.21 -1.29 3.65
C VAL A 74 12.29 -2.17 3.05
N VAL A 75 12.67 -1.99 1.78
CA VAL A 75 13.66 -2.87 1.12
C VAL A 75 15.01 -2.83 1.83
N PRO A 76 15.61 -1.67 2.13
CA PRO A 76 16.83 -1.64 2.93
C PRO A 76 16.58 -2.20 4.33
N THR A 77 15.50 -1.81 5.01
CA THR A 77 15.22 -2.26 6.37
C THR A 77 15.14 -3.79 6.48
N ALA A 78 14.38 -4.44 5.60
CA ALA A 78 14.23 -5.89 5.55
C ALA A 78 15.57 -6.59 5.27
N TYR A 79 16.36 -6.07 4.33
CA TYR A 79 17.69 -6.60 4.02
C TYR A 79 18.62 -6.54 5.25
N TRP A 80 18.69 -5.39 5.92
CA TRP A 80 19.59 -5.17 7.06
C TRP A 80 19.20 -6.03 8.26
N VAL A 81 17.91 -6.05 8.57
CA VAL A 81 17.36 -6.84 9.67
C VAL A 81 17.59 -8.33 9.45
N ARG A 82 17.53 -8.81 8.20
CA ARG A 82 17.72 -10.23 7.90
C ARG A 82 19.17 -10.69 7.96
N LEU A 83 20.11 -9.88 7.45
CA LEU A 83 21.53 -10.30 7.33
C LEU A 83 22.45 -9.72 8.39
N ARG A 84 22.14 -8.55 8.96
CA ARG A 84 23.06 -7.80 9.84
C ARG A 84 22.53 -7.64 11.26
N LEU A 85 21.23 -7.44 11.40
CA LEU A 85 20.58 -7.15 12.68
C LEU A 85 19.44 -8.14 12.98
N PRO A 86 19.69 -9.47 12.95
CA PRO A 86 18.63 -10.47 13.13
C PRO A 86 17.92 -10.35 14.48
N ARG A 87 18.59 -9.82 15.51
CA ARG A 87 18.00 -9.55 16.82
C ARG A 87 16.95 -8.44 16.79
N LEU A 88 17.01 -7.51 15.84
CA LEU A 88 16.01 -6.45 15.68
C LEU A 88 14.82 -6.88 14.81
N ARG A 89 14.88 -8.08 14.21
CA ARG A 89 13.79 -8.58 13.34
C ARG A 89 12.43 -8.59 14.02
N PRO A 90 12.28 -9.15 15.23
CA PRO A 90 10.98 -9.16 15.90
C PRO A 90 10.46 -7.75 16.19
N VAL A 91 11.36 -6.80 16.46
CA VAL A 91 10.99 -5.39 16.74
C VAL A 91 10.48 -4.72 15.48
N VAL A 92 11.18 -4.87 14.35
CA VAL A 92 10.77 -4.28 13.07
C VAL A 92 9.48 -4.91 12.58
N GLU A 93 9.33 -6.23 12.69
CA GLU A 93 8.09 -6.93 12.40
C GLU A 93 6.94 -6.38 13.25
N PHE A 94 7.14 -6.26 14.56
CA PHE A 94 6.13 -5.68 15.46
C PHE A 94 5.75 -4.25 15.07
N ILE A 95 6.73 -3.37 14.84
CA ILE A 95 6.51 -1.98 14.43
C ILE A 95 5.72 -1.93 13.11
N SER A 96 6.06 -2.78 12.15
CA SER A 96 5.36 -2.84 10.86
C SER A 96 3.89 -3.27 11.00
N LEU A 97 3.55 -4.02 12.06
CA LEU A 97 2.20 -4.50 12.32
C LEU A 97 1.36 -3.55 13.19
N LEU A 98 1.99 -2.60 13.90
CA LEU A 98 1.29 -1.58 14.70
C LEU A 98 0.12 -0.89 13.96
N PRO A 99 0.24 -0.50 12.68
CA PRO A 99 -0.84 0.16 11.95
C PRO A 99 -2.10 -0.70 11.79
N LEU A 100 -1.99 -2.03 11.91
CA LEU A 100 -3.16 -2.92 11.87
C LEU A 100 -3.93 -2.93 13.20
N ILE A 101 -3.27 -2.57 14.30
CA ILE A 101 -3.83 -2.59 15.65
C ILE A 101 -4.35 -1.19 16.02
N ILE A 102 -3.64 -0.15 15.59
CA ILE A 102 -3.97 1.24 15.88
C ILE A 102 -5.04 1.72 14.90
N PRO A 103 -6.20 2.23 15.37
CA PRO A 103 -7.21 2.80 14.49
C PRO A 103 -6.64 3.96 13.66
N SER A 104 -6.98 4.04 12.37
CA SER A 104 -6.49 5.10 11.47
C SER A 104 -6.78 6.51 11.98
N VAL A 105 -7.95 6.72 12.60
CA VAL A 105 -8.33 7.99 13.22
C VAL A 105 -7.34 8.41 14.33
N VAL A 106 -6.83 7.45 15.10
CA VAL A 106 -5.84 7.71 16.16
C VAL A 106 -4.49 8.12 15.55
N LEU A 107 -4.07 7.49 14.45
CA LEU A 107 -2.86 7.88 13.72
C LEU A 107 -2.95 9.31 13.21
N VAL A 108 -4.06 9.66 12.53
CA VAL A 108 -4.28 11.01 11.99
C VAL A 108 -4.36 12.05 13.12
N PHE A 109 -5.09 11.75 14.19
CA PHE A 109 -5.16 12.65 15.34
C PHE A 109 -3.79 12.85 16.00
N GLY A 110 -3.00 11.78 16.12
CA GLY A 110 -1.62 11.84 16.59
C GLY A 110 -0.74 12.73 15.70
N GLN A 111 -0.86 12.60 14.37
CA GLN A 111 -0.14 13.47 13.42
C GLN A 111 -0.55 14.94 13.57
N ILE A 112 -1.84 15.25 13.68
CA ILE A 112 -2.32 16.63 13.87
C ILE A 112 -1.77 17.21 15.17
N ARG A 113 -1.74 16.44 16.26
CA ARG A 113 -1.19 16.88 17.54
C ARG A 113 0.32 17.07 17.50
N MET A 114 1.04 16.18 16.83
CA MET A 114 2.50 16.21 16.76
C MET A 114 3.03 17.30 15.81
N PHE A 115 2.32 17.55 14.71
CA PHE A 115 2.69 18.52 13.66
C PHE A 115 1.75 19.73 13.60
N GLY A 116 1.11 20.04 14.74
CA GLY A 116 0.22 21.18 14.92
C GLY A 116 0.92 22.53 14.76
N SER A 117 0.15 23.62 14.74
CA SER A 117 0.67 24.99 14.56
C SER A 117 1.74 25.41 15.57
N SER A 118 1.69 24.87 16.78
CA SER A 118 2.64 25.17 17.87
C SER A 118 3.78 24.17 17.99
N SER A 119 3.92 23.24 17.03
CA SER A 119 4.98 22.23 17.04
C SER A 119 6.29 22.77 16.45
N PHE A 120 7.40 22.07 16.71
CA PHE A 120 8.70 22.37 16.09
C PHE A 120 8.66 22.27 14.56
N LEU A 121 7.78 21.41 14.00
CA LEU A 121 7.60 21.23 12.57
C LEU A 121 6.10 21.34 12.20
N PRO A 122 5.56 22.56 12.05
CA PRO A 122 4.13 22.81 11.93
C PRO A 122 3.60 22.53 10.51
N LEU A 123 3.50 21.25 10.14
CA LEU A 123 3.07 20.81 8.80
C LEU A 123 1.56 21.00 8.56
N THR A 124 0.76 21.21 9.60
CA THR A 124 -0.70 21.43 9.50
C THR A 124 -1.09 22.86 9.10
N THR A 125 -0.13 23.79 9.03
CA THR A 125 -0.40 25.21 8.73
C THR A 125 -0.52 25.54 7.26
N SER A 126 -0.20 24.58 6.38
CA SER A 126 -0.28 24.74 4.92
C SER A 126 -0.84 23.48 4.27
N ASP A 127 -1.48 23.64 3.11
CA ASP A 127 -1.99 22.53 2.31
C ASP A 127 -0.85 21.59 1.90
N TRP A 128 0.31 22.14 1.55
CA TRP A 128 1.47 21.35 1.15
C TRP A 128 2.01 20.49 2.29
N GLY A 129 2.12 21.04 3.50
CA GLY A 129 2.53 20.26 4.67
C GLY A 129 1.49 19.19 5.05
N THR A 130 0.20 19.50 4.92
CA THR A 130 -0.88 18.55 5.18
C THR A 130 -0.84 17.40 4.17
N ASN A 131 -0.59 17.70 2.89
CA ASN A 131 -0.42 16.70 1.84
C ASN A 131 0.76 15.76 2.12
N ILE A 132 1.87 16.27 2.66
CA ILE A 132 3.00 15.45 3.10
C ILE A 132 2.60 14.53 4.26
N LEU A 133 1.89 15.06 5.25
CA LEU A 133 1.39 14.24 6.37
C LEU A 133 0.45 13.13 5.90
N LEU A 134 -0.38 13.39 4.88
CA LEU A 134 -1.23 12.36 4.27
C LEU A 134 -0.39 11.26 3.62
N VAL A 135 0.64 11.61 2.83
CA VAL A 135 1.55 10.63 2.22
C VAL A 135 2.28 9.82 3.29
N ILE A 136 2.77 10.46 4.35
CA ILE A 136 3.40 9.76 5.49
C ILE A 136 2.39 8.81 6.16
N GLY A 137 1.16 9.25 6.36
CA GLY A 137 0.08 8.42 6.90
C GLY A 137 -0.18 7.19 6.02
N TYR A 138 -0.19 7.35 4.70
CA TYR A 138 -0.30 6.24 3.75
C TYR A 138 0.89 5.28 3.78
N VAL A 139 2.13 5.78 3.93
CA VAL A 139 3.30 4.91 4.14
C VAL A 139 3.14 4.11 5.42
N VAL A 140 2.70 4.73 6.51
CA VAL A 140 2.45 4.06 7.80
C VAL A 140 1.34 3.03 7.69
N LEU A 141 0.20 3.35 7.08
CA LEU A 141 -0.91 2.41 6.94
C LEU A 141 -0.56 1.20 6.05
N SER A 142 0.27 1.41 5.03
CA SER A 142 0.63 0.36 4.07
C SER A 142 1.90 -0.44 4.43
N LEU A 143 2.64 0.02 5.44
CA LEU A 143 3.86 -0.60 5.97
C LEU A 143 3.75 -2.12 6.20
N PRO A 144 2.71 -2.69 6.84
CA PRO A 144 2.63 -4.13 7.08
C PRO A 144 2.59 -4.94 5.78
N TYR A 145 1.93 -4.42 4.75
CA TYR A 145 1.75 -5.09 3.47
C TYR A 145 3.02 -5.03 2.63
N MET A 146 3.65 -3.85 2.55
CA MET A 146 4.92 -3.68 1.86
C MET A 146 6.02 -4.53 2.53
N PHE A 147 6.09 -4.52 3.86
CA PHE A 147 7.05 -5.31 4.62
C PHE A 147 6.87 -6.81 4.39
N ARG A 148 5.65 -7.33 4.51
CA ARG A 148 5.35 -8.75 4.25
C ARG A 148 5.69 -9.17 2.83
N ALA A 149 5.34 -8.35 1.83
CA ALA A 149 5.64 -8.66 0.44
C ALA A 149 7.15 -8.74 0.20
N VAL A 150 7.90 -7.74 0.66
CA VAL A 150 9.36 -7.69 0.53
C VAL A 150 10.05 -8.82 1.29
N ASP A 151 9.66 -9.10 2.54
CA ASP A 151 10.26 -10.17 3.35
C ASP A 151 10.06 -11.55 2.69
N ASN A 152 8.85 -11.82 2.18
CA ASN A 152 8.57 -13.04 1.42
C ASN A 152 9.41 -13.12 0.13
N GLY A 153 9.55 -12.01 -0.59
CA GLY A 153 10.37 -11.95 -1.80
C GLY A 153 11.85 -12.21 -1.53
N MET A 154 12.37 -11.64 -0.45
CA MET A 154 13.72 -11.94 0.00
C MET A 154 13.84 -13.39 0.46
N ALA A 155 12.84 -13.95 1.14
CA ALA A 155 12.85 -15.34 1.61
C ALA A 155 12.90 -16.36 0.48
N ALA A 156 12.38 -16.01 -0.69
CA ALA A 156 12.37 -16.86 -1.87
C ALA A 156 13.73 -16.96 -2.60
N ILE A 157 14.72 -16.13 -2.25
CA ILE A 157 16.05 -16.12 -2.86
C ILE A 157 17.15 -16.25 -1.80
N ASP A 158 18.31 -16.76 -2.20
CA ASP A 158 19.47 -16.86 -1.30
C ASP A 158 20.20 -15.49 -1.19
N ILE A 159 19.58 -14.57 -0.47
CA ILE A 159 20.13 -13.23 -0.27
C ILE A 159 21.49 -13.24 0.44
N ALA A 160 21.80 -14.27 1.24
CA ALA A 160 23.05 -14.36 1.98
C ALA A 160 24.20 -14.63 1.01
N THR A 161 24.07 -15.68 0.18
CA THR A 161 25.07 -16.00 -0.83
C THR A 161 25.25 -14.88 -1.86
N LEU A 162 24.15 -14.25 -2.32
CA LEU A 162 24.25 -13.10 -3.23
C LEU A 162 25.02 -11.92 -2.61
N THR A 163 24.84 -11.69 -1.31
CA THR A 163 25.52 -10.62 -0.58
C THR A 163 27.00 -10.93 -0.42
N GLU A 164 27.36 -12.13 0.05
CA GLU A 164 28.75 -12.55 0.24
C GLU A 164 29.56 -12.54 -1.06
N ALA A 165 28.95 -13.01 -2.15
CA ALA A 165 29.56 -12.96 -3.49
C ALA A 165 29.81 -11.52 -3.94
N ALA A 166 28.85 -10.62 -3.73
CA ALA A 166 28.99 -9.22 -4.11
C ALA A 166 30.02 -8.47 -3.24
N GLU A 167 30.06 -8.75 -1.94
CA GLU A 167 31.06 -8.18 -1.01
C GLU A 167 32.47 -8.67 -1.35
N SER A 168 32.62 -9.92 -1.76
CA SER A 168 33.91 -10.47 -2.23
C SER A 168 34.42 -9.79 -3.50
N LEU A 169 33.52 -9.27 -4.34
CA LEU A 169 33.84 -8.46 -5.53
C LEU A 169 34.00 -6.97 -5.23
N GLY A 170 33.98 -6.57 -3.95
CA GLY A 170 34.18 -5.18 -3.51
C GLY A 170 32.95 -4.28 -3.67
N ALA A 171 31.75 -4.84 -3.84
CA ALA A 171 30.53 -4.03 -3.93
C ALA A 171 30.19 -3.38 -2.58
N SER A 172 29.87 -2.08 -2.60
CA SER A 172 29.37 -1.38 -1.42
C SER A 172 27.95 -1.81 -1.08
N ARG A 173 27.57 -1.70 0.20
CA ARG A 173 26.26 -2.18 0.69
C ARG A 173 25.06 -1.55 -0.02
N ALA A 174 25.11 -0.24 -0.26
CA ALA A 174 24.06 0.45 -1.01
C ALA A 174 23.97 -0.11 -2.44
N ARG A 175 25.11 -0.38 -3.08
CA ARG A 175 25.14 -1.00 -4.41
C ARG A 175 24.52 -2.40 -4.40
N ILE A 176 24.80 -3.21 -3.38
CA ILE A 176 24.21 -4.55 -3.23
C ILE A 176 22.68 -4.45 -3.14
N VAL A 177 22.17 -3.59 -2.26
CA VAL A 177 20.71 -3.43 -2.08
C VAL A 177 20.03 -2.97 -3.36
N PHE A 178 20.52 -1.92 -4.00
CA PHE A 178 19.83 -1.31 -5.15
C PHE A 178 20.11 -2.00 -6.49
N THR A 179 21.26 -2.64 -6.66
CA THR A 179 21.68 -3.21 -7.96
C THR A 179 21.54 -4.72 -8.01
N ILE A 180 21.57 -5.40 -6.86
CA ILE A 180 21.52 -6.87 -6.81
C ILE A 180 20.22 -7.32 -6.16
N ILE A 181 19.94 -6.90 -4.93
CA ILE A 181 18.77 -7.39 -4.19
C ILE A 181 17.48 -6.86 -4.79
N PHE A 182 17.34 -5.53 -4.96
CA PHE A 182 16.12 -4.89 -5.44
C PHE A 182 15.63 -5.45 -6.79
N PRO A 183 16.47 -5.61 -7.83
CA PRO A 183 16.03 -6.22 -9.09
C PRO A 183 15.57 -7.68 -8.96
N ASN A 184 16.19 -8.46 -8.06
CA ASN A 184 15.81 -9.85 -7.82
C ASN A 184 14.45 -9.97 -7.10
N ILE A 185 14.11 -9.03 -6.22
CA ILE A 185 12.83 -9.01 -5.50
C ILE A 185 11.77 -8.11 -6.15
N ARG A 186 11.98 -7.61 -7.37
CA ARG A 186 11.09 -6.64 -8.03
C ARG A 186 9.63 -7.10 -8.09
N ALA A 187 9.39 -8.39 -8.32
CA ALA A 187 8.04 -8.96 -8.37
C ALA A 187 7.33 -8.86 -7.01
N ALA A 188 8.07 -9.07 -5.93
CA ALA A 188 7.57 -8.92 -4.58
C ALA A 188 7.31 -7.45 -4.21
N VAL A 189 8.21 -6.54 -4.61
CA VAL A 189 8.00 -5.08 -4.45
C VAL A 189 6.76 -4.62 -5.22
N VAL A 190 6.56 -5.09 -6.45
CA VAL A 190 5.36 -4.80 -7.25
C VAL A 190 4.09 -5.35 -6.57
N SER A 191 4.15 -6.57 -6.01
CA SER A 191 3.04 -7.11 -5.23
C SER A 191 2.73 -6.23 -4.01
N GLY A 192 3.75 -5.78 -3.28
CA GLY A 192 3.59 -4.83 -2.18
C GLY A 192 3.01 -3.49 -2.64
N ALA A 193 3.47 -2.98 -3.78
CA ALA A 193 2.99 -1.75 -4.38
C ALA A 193 1.49 -1.81 -4.73
N PHE A 194 1.00 -2.92 -5.29
CA PHE A 194 -0.43 -3.09 -5.56
C PHE A 194 -1.29 -3.10 -4.30
N LEU A 195 -0.80 -3.75 -3.23
CA LEU A 195 -1.50 -3.75 -1.94
C LEU A 195 -1.52 -2.35 -1.33
N THR A 196 -0.37 -1.65 -1.31
CA THR A 196 -0.30 -0.24 -0.87
C THR A 196 -1.25 0.64 -1.67
N PHE A 197 -1.24 0.54 -3.00
CA PHE A 197 -2.12 1.31 -3.88
C PHE A 197 -3.60 1.07 -3.56
N SER A 198 -3.98 -0.19 -3.37
CA SER A 198 -5.37 -0.57 -3.08
C SER A 198 -5.86 0.02 -1.76
N ILE A 199 -4.99 0.09 -0.74
CA ILE A 199 -5.32 0.65 0.57
C ILE A 199 -5.36 2.18 0.56
N CYS A 200 -4.50 2.81 -0.24
CA CYS A 200 -4.46 4.27 -0.32
C CYS A 200 -5.60 4.84 -1.18
N LEU A 201 -6.04 4.11 -2.21
CA LEU A 201 -7.17 4.53 -3.06
C LEU A 201 -8.54 4.13 -2.52
N GLY A 202 -8.65 2.98 -1.85
CA GLY A 202 -9.91 2.46 -1.32
C GLY A 202 -10.31 3.12 -0.01
#